data_AF-A0A1J3H749-F1
#
_entry.id   AF-A0A1J3H749-F1
#
_cell.length_a   1.000
_cell.length_b   1.000
_cell.length_c   1.000
_cell.angle_alpha   90.00
_cell.angle_beta   90.00
_cell.angle_gamma   90.00
#
_symmetry.space_group_name_H-M   'P 1'
#
loop_
_entity.id
_entity.type
_entity.pdbx_description
1 polymer ?
#
loop_
_entity_poly.entity_id
_entity_poly.type
_entity_poly.pdbx_seq_one_letter_code
_entity_poly.pdbx_strand_id
1 'polypeptide(L)'
;LLLIRYGSPSHVKPTSTCCIQEATIEDIRLAFKEKKLTSKQVVEFYLEAISKLNPILHAVIETNPDALIEAEIADRERDLLKDDDTKLPILHGVPVLLKDSISTKDKLNTTAGSLALLGSVVARDAGVVKRLRESGAVILGKASLSEWAYFRSNSIPSAWSARGLQGKVDFVTLYQNLLQTLPKSYKKV
;
A
#
# COMPACT_ATOMS: atom_id res chain seq x y z
N LEU A 1 0.15 9.90 -6.78
CA LEU A 1 -0.16 11.34 -6.63
C LEU A 1 -1.58 11.44 -6.11
N LEU A 2 -1.76 12.08 -4.96
CA LEU A 2 -3.08 12.34 -4.35
C LEU A 2 -3.65 13.62 -4.98
N LEU A 3 -4.83 13.56 -5.59
CA LEU A 3 -5.61 14.74 -5.95
C LEU A 3 -6.81 14.80 -5.00
N ILE A 4 -6.79 15.76 -4.08
CA ILE A 4 -7.93 16.06 -3.20
C ILE A 4 -8.90 16.92 -4.00
N ARG A 5 -10.15 16.46 -4.18
CA ARG A 5 -11.28 17.31 -4.59
C ARG A 5 -12.38 17.23 -3.54
N TYR A 6 -12.81 18.40 -3.05
CA TYR A 6 -14.08 18.57 -2.34
C TYR A 6 -15.23 18.54 -3.35
N GLY A 7 -16.20 17.64 -3.18
CA GLY A 7 -17.41 17.58 -4.02
C GLY A 7 -18.50 16.66 -3.43
N SER A 8 -19.73 17.17 -3.42
CA SER A 8 -20.94 16.64 -2.76
C SER A 8 -21.31 15.15 -2.99
N PRO A 9 -22.06 14.54 -2.06
CA PRO A 9 -22.41 13.12 -2.13
C PRO A 9 -23.48 12.89 -3.20
N SER A 10 -23.16 12.11 -4.22
CA SER A 10 -24.15 11.52 -5.11
C SER A 10 -24.18 10.01 -4.87
N HIS A 11 -25.38 9.50 -4.59
CA HIS A 11 -25.64 8.09 -4.30
C HIS A 11 -25.33 7.21 -5.51
N VAL A 12 -24.16 6.57 -5.49
CA VAL A 12 -23.83 5.43 -6.34
C VAL A 12 -23.88 4.18 -5.47
N LYS A 13 -24.68 3.18 -5.85
CA LYS A 13 -24.70 1.87 -5.18
C LYS A 13 -23.33 1.21 -5.38
N PRO A 14 -22.62 0.81 -4.31
CA PRO A 14 -21.26 0.33 -4.43
C PRO A 14 -21.21 -1.12 -4.90
N THR A 15 -20.61 -1.35 -6.06
CA THR A 15 -19.89 -2.60 -6.34
C THR A 15 -18.54 -2.54 -5.62
N SER A 16 -18.17 -3.63 -4.95
CA SER A 16 -17.18 -3.69 -3.86
C SER A 16 -15.78 -3.15 -4.16
N THR A 17 -15.40 -2.97 -5.43
CA THR A 17 -14.08 -2.48 -5.87
C THR A 17 -13.99 -0.97 -6.06
N CYS A 18 -15.10 -0.27 -6.32
CA CYS A 18 -15.09 1.18 -6.56
C CYS A 18 -14.83 1.97 -5.26
N CYS A 19 -15.16 1.40 -4.10
CA CYS A 19 -15.09 2.09 -2.81
C CYS A 19 -13.69 2.21 -2.20
N ILE A 20 -12.67 1.51 -2.72
CA ILE A 20 -11.31 1.52 -2.16
C ILE A 20 -10.42 2.52 -2.89
N GLN A 21 -10.65 2.75 -4.19
CA GLN A 21 -9.85 3.65 -4.99
C GLN A 21 -10.14 5.11 -4.62
N GLU A 22 -9.11 5.86 -4.23
CA GLU A 22 -9.20 7.25 -3.76
C GLU A 22 -9.95 7.46 -2.43
N ALA A 23 -10.28 6.38 -1.70
CA ALA A 23 -10.84 6.47 -0.36
C ALA A 23 -9.83 7.06 0.63
N THR A 24 -10.31 7.91 1.54
CA THR A 24 -9.52 8.41 2.66
C THR A 24 -9.38 7.33 3.75
N ILE A 25 -8.49 7.55 4.71
CA ILE A 25 -8.37 6.66 5.87
C ILE A 25 -9.69 6.66 6.66
N GLU A 26 -10.34 7.81 6.77
CA GLU A 26 -11.64 7.99 7.40
C GLU A 26 -12.72 7.16 6.69
N ASP A 27 -12.75 7.17 5.35
CA ASP A 27 -13.69 6.38 4.56
C ASP A 27 -13.48 4.87 4.77
N ILE A 28 -12.23 4.42 4.77
CA ILE A 28 -11.88 3.00 5.03
C ILE A 28 -12.32 2.60 6.43
N ARG A 29 -12.04 3.43 7.45
CA ARG A 29 -12.45 3.17 8.83
C ARG A 29 -13.97 3.12 8.98
N LEU A 30 -14.68 4.02 8.31
CA LEU A 30 -16.15 4.01 8.30
C LEU A 30 -16.67 2.72 7.63
N ALA A 31 -16.09 2.32 6.51
CA ALA A 31 -16.46 1.09 5.82
C ALA A 31 -16.20 -0.18 6.67
N PHE A 32 -15.12 -0.20 7.46
CA PHE A 32 -14.85 -1.25 8.43
C PHE A 32 -15.93 -1.30 9.52
N LYS A 33 -16.25 -0.15 10.11
CA LYS A 33 -17.29 -0.02 11.14
C LYS A 33 -18.67 -0.47 10.63
N GLU A 34 -19.00 -0.11 9.40
CA GLU A 34 -20.26 -0.49 8.75
C GLU A 34 -20.24 -1.92 8.19
N LYS A 35 -19.15 -2.68 8.40
CA LYS A 35 -18.96 -4.05 7.92
C LYS A 35 -19.11 -4.19 6.39
N LYS A 36 -18.86 -3.10 5.66
CA LYS A 36 -18.86 -3.05 4.19
C LYS A 36 -17.55 -3.53 3.60
N LEU A 37 -16.46 -3.39 4.35
CA LEU A 37 -15.13 -3.85 4.01
C LEU A 37 -14.47 -4.48 5.23
N THR A 38 -13.52 -5.38 4.98
CA THR A 38 -12.60 -5.89 6.00
C THR A 38 -11.16 -5.50 5.66
N SER A 39 -10.28 -5.48 6.65
CA SER A 39 -8.86 -5.23 6.47
C SER A 39 -8.26 -6.24 5.50
N LYS A 40 -8.64 -7.51 5.61
CA LYS A 40 -8.25 -8.56 4.65
C LYS A 40 -8.63 -8.18 3.23
N GLN A 41 -9.88 -7.78 2.98
CA GLN A 41 -10.34 -7.41 1.64
C GLN A 41 -9.57 -6.22 1.06
N VAL A 42 -9.22 -5.22 1.88
CA VAL A 42 -8.42 -4.07 1.44
C VAL A 42 -6.98 -4.50 1.12
N VAL A 43 -6.38 -5.38 1.93
CA VAL A 43 -5.05 -5.93 1.66
C VAL A 43 -5.05 -6.79 0.38
N GLU A 44 -6.03 -7.68 0.21
CA GLU A 44 -6.19 -8.49 -1.01
C GLU A 44 -6.30 -7.61 -2.25
N PHE A 45 -7.13 -6.56 -2.20
CA PHE A 45 -7.27 -5.60 -3.28
C PHE A 45 -5.93 -4.97 -3.69
N TYR A 46 -5.13 -4.49 -2.73
CA TYR A 46 -3.85 -3.88 -3.04
C TYR A 46 -2.79 -4.89 -3.49
N LEU A 47 -2.77 -6.11 -2.93
CA LEU A 47 -1.88 -7.17 -3.40
C LEU A 47 -2.21 -7.58 -4.84
N GLU A 48 -3.49 -7.67 -5.19
CA GLU A 48 -3.94 -7.92 -6.56
C GLU A 48 -3.48 -6.78 -7.49
N ALA A 49 -3.67 -5.52 -7.10
CA ALA A 49 -3.21 -4.37 -7.87
C ALA A 49 -1.68 -4.38 -8.06
N ILE A 50 -0.91 -4.70 -7.02
CA ILE A 50 0.55 -4.87 -7.09
C ILE A 50 0.90 -5.98 -8.08
N SER A 51 0.25 -7.15 -8.01
CA SER A 51 0.54 -8.26 -8.91
C SER A 51 0.36 -7.91 -10.39
N LYS A 52 -0.64 -7.09 -10.71
CA LYS A 52 -0.97 -6.68 -12.09
C LYS A 52 -0.08 -5.54 -12.59
N LEU A 53 0.17 -4.53 -11.75
CA LEU A 53 0.81 -3.28 -12.17
C LEU A 53 2.32 -3.25 -11.93
N ASN A 54 2.79 -3.92 -10.87
CA ASN A 54 4.20 -3.86 -10.48
C ASN A 54 5.19 -4.47 -11.49
N PRO A 55 4.85 -5.49 -12.30
CA PRO A 55 5.71 -5.94 -13.41
C PRO A 55 6.02 -4.84 -14.42
N ILE A 56 5.18 -3.81 -14.51
CA ILE A 56 5.34 -2.67 -15.42
C ILE A 56 6.00 -1.50 -14.67
N LEU A 57 5.50 -1.20 -13.46
CA LEU A 57 5.85 0.02 -12.72
C LEU A 57 7.13 -0.11 -11.88
N HIS A 58 7.46 -1.32 -11.42
CA HIS A 58 8.55 -1.58 -10.47
C HIS A 58 8.50 -0.67 -9.21
N ALA A 59 7.30 -0.41 -8.70
CA ALA A 59 7.03 0.50 -7.59
C ALA A 59 7.16 -0.18 -6.21
N VAL A 60 6.94 -1.49 -6.13
CA VAL A 60 7.03 -2.31 -4.93
C VAL A 60 8.18 -3.31 -5.11
N ILE A 61 9.17 -3.27 -4.21
CA ILE A 61 10.35 -4.13 -4.31
C ILE A 61 10.13 -5.49 -3.64
N GLU A 62 9.25 -5.54 -2.64
CA GLU A 62 8.95 -6.74 -1.86
C GLU A 62 7.58 -6.59 -1.18
N THR A 63 6.74 -7.61 -1.22
CA THR A 63 5.49 -7.66 -0.45
C THR A 63 5.68 -8.41 0.86
N ASN A 64 4.98 -8.00 1.92
CA ASN A 64 5.05 -8.70 3.20
C ASN A 64 4.28 -10.04 3.11
N PRO A 65 4.95 -11.19 3.30
CA PRO A 65 4.27 -12.48 3.26
C PRO A 65 3.21 -12.66 4.36
N ASP A 66 3.32 -11.89 5.46
CA ASP A 66 2.40 -11.98 6.60
C ASP A 66 1.26 -10.95 6.53
N ALA A 67 1.19 -10.08 5.51
CA ALA A 67 0.21 -8.97 5.43
C ALA A 67 -1.25 -9.43 5.53
N LEU A 68 -1.61 -10.54 4.89
CA LEU A 68 -2.97 -11.09 4.96
C LEU A 68 -3.31 -11.60 6.36
N ILE A 69 -2.34 -12.23 7.03
CA ILE A 69 -2.50 -12.75 8.39
C ILE A 69 -2.64 -11.58 9.37
N GLU A 70 -1.79 -10.55 9.25
CA GLU A 70 -1.88 -9.32 10.04
C GLU A 70 -3.26 -8.65 9.87
N ALA A 71 -3.79 -8.60 8.64
CA ALA A 71 -5.10 -8.05 8.35
C ALA A 71 -6.25 -8.87 8.96
N GLU A 72 -6.18 -10.21 8.89
CA GLU A 72 -7.15 -11.10 9.53
C GLU A 72 -7.13 -10.99 11.07
N ILE A 73 -5.97 -10.74 11.67
CA ILE A 73 -5.87 -10.46 13.10
C ILE A 73 -6.60 -9.15 13.42
N ALA A 74 -6.34 -8.08 12.65
CA ALA A 74 -7.00 -6.79 12.84
C ALA A 74 -8.52 -6.88 12.70
N ASP A 75 -9.02 -7.67 11.74
CA ASP A 75 -10.45 -7.94 11.57
C ASP A 75 -11.05 -8.65 12.80
N ARG A 76 -10.40 -9.69 13.30
CA ARG A 76 -10.84 -10.41 14.51
C ARG A 76 -10.84 -9.53 15.76
N GLU A 77 -9.82 -8.69 15.92
CA GLU A 77 -9.74 -7.74 17.04
C GLU A 77 -10.90 -6.73 17.01
N ARG A 78 -11.32 -6.30 15.81
CA ARG A 78 -12.50 -5.44 15.64
C ARG A 78 -13.78 -6.17 16.03
N ASP A 79 -13.97 -7.41 15.60
CA ASP A 79 -15.17 -8.20 15.91
C ASP A 79 -15.33 -8.46 17.43
N LEU A 80 -14.22 -8.64 18.15
CA LEU A 80 -14.23 -8.83 19.61
C LEU A 80 -14.77 -7.62 20.38
N LEU A 81 -14.70 -6.42 19.80
CA LEU A 81 -15.16 -5.18 20.44
C LEU A 81 -16.66 -4.91 20.27
N LYS A 82 -17.41 -5.77 19.55
CA LYS A 82 -18.88 -5.67 19.39
C LYS A 82 -19.35 -4.25 19.04
N ASP A 83 -18.69 -3.64 18.06
CA ASP A 83 -18.96 -2.29 17.53
C ASP A 83 -18.53 -1.10 18.44
N ASP A 84 -17.79 -1.35 19.55
CA ASP A 84 -17.09 -0.32 20.32
C ASP A 84 -15.68 -0.02 19.76
N ASP A 85 -15.64 0.65 18.61
CA ASP A 85 -14.40 1.00 17.92
C ASP A 85 -13.60 2.14 18.60
N THR A 86 -14.10 2.72 19.70
CA THR A 86 -13.41 3.83 20.40
C THR A 86 -12.06 3.41 20.99
N LYS A 87 -11.86 2.11 21.15
CA LYS A 87 -10.63 1.49 21.68
C LYS A 87 -9.63 1.12 20.59
N LEU A 88 -10.02 1.16 19.31
CA LEU A 88 -9.13 0.80 18.21
C LEU A 88 -8.21 1.96 17.86
N PRO A 89 -6.92 1.68 17.60
CA PRO A 89 -6.00 2.67 17.07
C PRO A 89 -6.45 3.27 15.72
N ILE A 90 -5.93 4.45 15.38
CA ILE A 90 -6.40 5.20 14.21
C ILE A 90 -6.13 4.51 12.86
N LEU A 91 -5.09 3.69 12.75
CA LEU A 91 -4.76 2.96 11.52
C LEU A 91 -5.12 1.47 11.61
N HIS A 92 -5.99 1.08 12.55
CA HIS A 92 -6.29 -0.33 12.81
C HIS A 92 -6.73 -1.10 11.56
N GLY A 93 -5.87 -2.01 11.10
CA GLY A 93 -6.10 -2.83 9.93
C GLY A 93 -5.97 -2.10 8.58
N VAL A 94 -5.45 -0.87 8.56
CA VAL A 94 -5.20 -0.10 7.33
C VAL A 94 -3.83 -0.48 6.77
N PRO A 95 -3.71 -0.91 5.49
CA PRO A 95 -2.42 -1.25 4.91
C PRO A 95 -1.57 -0.02 4.61
N VAL A 96 -0.27 -0.12 4.91
CA VAL A 96 0.73 0.91 4.60
C VAL A 96 1.94 0.30 3.91
N LEU A 97 2.52 1.05 2.97
CA LEU A 97 3.74 0.65 2.26
C LEU A 97 4.93 1.47 2.77
N LEU A 98 6.05 0.82 3.06
CA LEU A 98 7.24 1.47 3.63
C LEU A 98 8.32 1.60 2.58
N LYS A 99 9.06 2.71 2.51
CA LYS A 99 10.25 2.79 1.66
C LYS A 99 11.28 1.74 2.08
N ASP A 100 11.94 1.05 1.13
CA ASP A 100 12.90 -0.04 1.41
C ASP A 100 14.17 0.37 2.20
N SER A 101 14.37 1.67 2.44
CA SER A 101 15.38 2.18 3.39
C SER A 101 14.91 2.19 4.85
N ILE A 102 13.65 1.86 5.13
CA ILE A 102 13.05 1.87 6.47
C ILE A 102 13.11 0.45 7.06
N SER A 103 13.85 0.29 8.16
CA SER A 103 14.05 -1.00 8.82
C SER A 103 12.77 -1.57 9.43
N THR A 104 12.50 -2.84 9.14
CA THR A 104 11.49 -3.67 9.83
C THR A 104 12.15 -4.96 10.32
N LYS A 105 11.85 -5.37 11.56
CA LYS A 105 12.32 -6.64 12.16
C LYS A 105 11.26 -7.72 11.96
N ASP A 106 10.99 -8.01 10.70
CA ASP A 106 10.06 -9.04 10.23
C ASP A 106 10.70 -9.79 9.06
N LYS A 107 9.89 -10.46 8.23
CA LYS A 107 10.37 -11.25 7.09
C LYS A 107 10.74 -10.41 5.86
N LEU A 108 10.71 -9.08 5.95
CA LEU A 108 11.07 -8.18 4.86
C LEU A 108 12.54 -7.80 4.89
N ASN A 109 13.14 -7.58 3.72
CA ASN A 109 14.47 -7.02 3.63
C ASN A 109 14.45 -5.49 3.81
N THR A 110 15.58 -4.92 4.22
CA THR A 110 15.80 -3.46 4.23
C THR A 110 17.09 -3.18 3.48
N THR A 111 16.98 -2.87 2.18
CA THR A 111 18.15 -2.92 1.29
C THR A 111 18.61 -1.57 0.77
N ALA A 112 17.83 -0.51 0.99
CA ALA A 112 18.02 0.78 0.32
C ALA A 112 18.15 0.64 -1.22
N GLY A 113 17.49 -0.37 -1.80
CA GLY A 113 17.56 -0.75 -3.21
C GLY A 113 18.82 -1.53 -3.63
N SER A 114 19.74 -1.81 -2.70
CA SER A 114 21.05 -2.38 -3.01
C SER A 114 21.14 -3.88 -2.77
N LEU A 115 21.71 -4.61 -3.73
CA LEU A 115 21.98 -6.06 -3.59
C LEU A 115 22.96 -6.37 -2.45
N ALA A 116 23.81 -5.41 -2.06
CA ALA A 116 24.77 -5.57 -0.98
C ALA A 116 24.13 -5.80 0.40
N LEU A 117 22.87 -5.36 0.58
CA LEU A 117 22.13 -5.48 1.83
C LEU A 117 21.04 -6.56 1.79
N LEU A 118 20.93 -7.29 0.67
CA LEU A 118 19.96 -8.37 0.55
C LEU A 118 20.28 -9.49 1.54
N GLY A 119 19.30 -9.89 2.36
CA GLY A 119 19.48 -10.84 3.45
C GLY A 119 20.13 -10.27 4.71
N SER A 120 20.44 -8.97 4.75
CA SER A 120 20.93 -8.34 5.98
C SER A 120 19.82 -8.31 7.05
N VAL A 121 20.20 -8.61 8.29
CA VAL A 121 19.28 -8.65 9.42
C VAL A 121 19.40 -7.35 10.22
N VAL A 122 18.29 -6.62 10.32
CA VAL A 122 18.23 -5.40 11.14
C VAL A 122 18.05 -5.77 12.62
N ALA A 123 18.63 -4.98 13.52
CA ALA A 123 18.54 -5.24 14.96
C ALA A 123 17.11 -5.04 15.52
N ARG A 124 16.36 -4.11 14.94
CA ARG A 124 15.03 -3.64 15.39
C ARG A 124 14.27 -2.90 14.29
N ASP A 125 12.97 -2.76 14.50
CA ASP A 125 12.14 -1.81 13.76
C ASP A 125 12.70 -0.38 13.87
N ALA A 126 12.57 0.37 12.78
CA ALA A 126 12.71 1.81 12.82
C ALA A 126 11.63 2.41 13.75
N GLY A 127 11.92 3.56 14.37
CA GLY A 127 10.99 4.20 15.31
C GLY A 127 9.62 4.51 14.70
N VAL A 128 9.56 4.87 13.41
CA VAL A 128 8.30 5.10 12.68
C VAL A 128 7.51 3.81 12.48
N VAL A 129 8.16 2.69 12.20
CA VAL A 129 7.52 1.38 12.02
C VAL A 129 6.88 0.93 13.32
N LYS A 130 7.61 1.08 14.44
CA LYS A 130 7.06 0.78 15.76
C LYS A 130 5.76 1.55 16.01
N ARG A 131 5.74 2.86 15.72
CA ARG A 131 4.54 3.70 15.88
C ARG A 131 3.41 3.32 14.92
N LEU A 132 3.72 2.92 13.69
CA LEU A 132 2.70 2.44 12.74
C LEU A 132 2.05 1.16 13.22
N ARG A 133 2.85 0.20 13.73
CA ARG A 133 2.35 -1.05 14.32
C ARG A 133 1.54 -0.79 15.59
N GLU A 134 2.00 0.10 16.46
CA GLU A 134 1.23 0.54 17.65
C GLU A 134 -0.10 1.22 17.27
N SER A 135 -0.13 1.91 16.13
CA SER A 135 -1.34 2.47 15.53
C SER A 135 -2.22 1.44 14.80
N GLY A 136 -1.89 0.15 14.87
CA GLY A 136 -2.65 -0.95 14.27
C GLY A 136 -2.51 -1.09 12.75
N ALA A 137 -1.56 -0.41 12.11
CA ALA A 137 -1.37 -0.48 10.67
C ALA A 137 -0.82 -1.86 10.24
N VAL A 138 -1.29 -2.35 9.09
CA VAL A 138 -0.78 -3.56 8.44
C VAL A 138 0.36 -3.17 7.50
N ILE A 139 1.55 -3.76 7.66
CA ILE A 139 2.67 -3.45 6.77
C ILE A 139 2.51 -4.28 5.48
N LEU A 140 2.16 -3.63 4.37
CA LEU A 140 1.91 -4.29 3.09
C LEU A 140 3.20 -4.78 2.42
N GLY A 141 4.32 -4.09 2.66
CA GLY A 141 5.61 -4.41 2.06
C GLY A 141 6.53 -3.21 1.94
N LYS A 142 7.49 -3.31 1.02
CA LYS A 142 8.53 -2.33 0.74
C LYS A 142 8.34 -1.68 -0.63
N ALA A 143 8.29 -0.36 -0.67
CA ALA A 143 8.33 0.46 -1.87
C ALA A 143 9.76 0.56 -2.41
N SER A 144 9.88 0.54 -3.74
CA SER A 144 11.12 0.80 -4.46
C SER A 144 11.59 2.25 -4.27
N LEU A 145 12.85 2.51 -4.58
CA LEU A 145 13.50 3.81 -4.44
C LEU A 145 14.69 3.92 -5.39
N SER A 146 15.17 5.15 -5.58
CA SER A 146 16.54 5.37 -6.06
C SER A 146 17.52 4.76 -5.06
N GLU A 147 18.44 3.94 -5.55
CA GLU A 147 19.42 3.25 -4.71
C GLU A 147 20.20 4.23 -3.82
N TRP A 148 20.44 3.85 -2.56
CA TRP A 148 21.07 4.70 -1.55
C TRP A 148 20.42 6.08 -1.42
N ALA A 149 19.09 6.13 -1.58
CA ALA A 149 18.31 7.36 -1.55
C ALA A 149 18.83 8.43 -2.53
N TYR A 150 19.28 8.00 -3.72
CA TYR A 150 19.85 8.85 -4.77
C TYR A 150 21.23 9.45 -4.43
N PHE A 151 21.93 8.90 -3.43
CA PHE A 151 23.26 9.34 -3.02
C PHE A 151 24.35 8.32 -3.41
N ARG A 152 24.28 7.83 -4.66
CA ARG A 152 25.24 6.86 -5.22
C ARG A 152 26.07 7.43 -6.38
N SER A 153 25.44 8.11 -7.33
CA SER A 153 26.09 8.72 -8.49
C SER A 153 25.16 9.74 -9.14
N ASN A 154 25.73 10.77 -9.76
CA ASN A 154 25.00 11.79 -10.53
C ASN A 154 24.50 11.28 -11.89
N SER A 155 24.98 10.11 -12.35
CA SER A 155 24.64 9.55 -13.67
C SER A 155 23.53 8.49 -13.63
N ILE A 156 23.05 8.12 -12.44
CA ILE A 156 22.01 7.10 -12.27
C ILE A 156 20.64 7.77 -12.37
N PRO A 157 19.70 7.25 -13.18
CA PRO A 157 18.36 7.80 -13.27
C PRO A 157 17.60 7.67 -11.95
N SER A 158 16.70 8.63 -11.69
CA SER A 158 15.78 8.56 -10.56
C SER A 158 14.95 7.28 -10.58
N ALA A 159 14.62 6.79 -9.38
CA ALA A 159 13.85 5.57 -9.14
C ALA A 159 14.50 4.26 -9.65
N TRP A 160 15.77 4.29 -10.06
CA TRP A 160 16.51 3.07 -10.35
C TRP A 160 17.20 2.52 -9.11
N SER A 161 17.17 1.20 -8.94
CA SER A 161 18.07 0.50 -8.04
C SER A 161 18.44 -0.89 -8.57
N ALA A 162 19.60 -1.41 -8.14
CA ALA A 162 20.09 -2.71 -8.59
C ALA A 162 19.10 -3.85 -8.25
N ARG A 163 18.46 -3.77 -7.08
CA ARG A 163 17.46 -4.75 -6.64
C ARG A 163 16.05 -4.45 -7.19
N GLY A 164 15.66 -3.18 -7.21
CA GLY A 164 14.29 -2.75 -7.55
C GLY A 164 14.05 -2.45 -9.03
N LEU A 165 15.09 -2.53 -9.87
CA LEU A 165 15.08 -2.15 -11.28
C LEU A 165 14.68 -0.67 -11.47
N GLN A 166 14.33 -0.29 -12.70
CA GLN A 166 13.90 1.07 -13.05
C GLN A 166 12.42 1.25 -12.70
N GLY A 167 12.13 2.03 -11.67
CA GLY A 167 10.78 2.53 -11.41
C GLY A 167 10.29 3.37 -12.60
N LYS A 168 9.05 3.13 -13.05
CA LYS A 168 8.44 3.85 -14.16
C LYS A 168 7.30 4.73 -13.67
N VAL A 169 7.37 6.01 -13.98
CA VAL A 169 6.25 6.95 -13.85
C VAL A 169 5.64 7.08 -15.24
N ASP A 170 4.74 6.19 -15.58
CA ASP A 170 4.13 6.25 -16.90
C ASP A 170 2.68 6.72 -16.81
N PHE A 171 2.50 8.04 -16.87
CA PHE A 171 1.15 8.63 -16.98
C PHE A 171 0.41 8.10 -18.21
N VAL A 172 1.10 7.77 -19.30
CA VAL A 172 0.51 7.30 -20.57
C VAL A 172 0.11 5.83 -20.47
N THR A 173 0.96 4.96 -19.94
CA THR A 173 0.61 3.54 -19.69
C THR A 173 -0.45 3.41 -18.60
N LEU A 174 -0.42 4.27 -17.57
CA LEU A 174 -1.50 4.35 -16.58
C LEU A 174 -2.82 4.77 -17.25
N TYR A 175 -2.82 5.78 -18.12
CA TYR A 175 -4.01 6.21 -18.87
C TYR A 175 -4.52 5.11 -19.82
N GLN A 176 -3.64 4.47 -20.58
CA GLN A 176 -4.03 3.44 -21.54
C GLN A 176 -4.57 2.18 -20.85
N ASN A 177 -3.99 1.75 -19.73
CA ASN A 177 -4.51 0.63 -18.94
C ASN A 177 -5.82 1.00 -18.24
N LEU A 178 -5.95 2.22 -17.69
CA LEU A 178 -7.20 2.71 -17.11
C LEU A 178 -8.33 2.72 -18.14
N LEU A 179 -8.08 3.25 -19.35
CA LEU A 179 -9.04 3.24 -20.47
C LEU A 179 -9.42 1.83 -20.93
N GLN A 180 -8.54 0.84 -20.79
CA GLN A 180 -8.88 -0.56 -21.11
C GLN A 180 -9.83 -1.17 -20.08
N THR A 181 -9.69 -0.81 -18.80
CA THR A 181 -10.53 -1.31 -17.69
C THR A 181 -11.88 -0.59 -17.51
N LEU A 182 -12.07 0.59 -18.11
CA LEU A 182 -13.32 1.34 -18.00
C LEU A 182 -14.46 0.74 -18.86
N PRO A 183 -15.71 0.70 -18.34
CA PRO A 183 -16.87 0.27 -19.11
C PRO A 183 -17.07 1.16 -20.35
N LYS A 184 -17.57 0.56 -21.44
CA LYS A 184 -17.68 1.21 -22.77
C LYS A 184 -18.42 2.55 -22.77
N SER A 185 -19.24 2.83 -21.77
CA SER A 185 -19.97 4.10 -21.61
C SER A 185 -19.07 5.33 -21.44
N TYR A 186 -17.80 5.16 -21.06
CA TYR A 186 -16.83 6.25 -20.88
C TYR A 186 -15.82 6.39 -22.04
N LYS A 187 -15.95 5.59 -23.11
CA LYS A 187 -15.02 5.59 -24.28
C LYS A 187 -15.40 6.56 -25.40
N LYS A 188 -16.23 7.57 -25.13
CA LYS A 188 -16.56 8.64 -26.08
C LYS A 188 -16.26 10.01 -25.48
N VAL A 189 -15.01 10.46 -25.69
CA VAL A 189 -14.65 11.85 -26.00
C VAL A 189 -13.53 11.76 -27.02
#